data_AF-A0A1C5V4J9-F1
#
_entry.id   AF-A0A1C5V4J9-F1
#
_cell.length_a   1.000
_cell.length_b   1.000
_cell.length_c   1.000
_cell.angle_alpha   90.00
_cell.angle_beta   90.00
_cell.angle_gamma   90.00
#
_symmetry.space_group_name_H-M   'P 1'
#
loop_
_entity.id
_entity.type
_entity.pdbx_description
1 polymer ?
#
loop_
_entity_poly.entity_id
_entity_poly.type
_entity_poly.pdbx_seq_one_letter_code
_entity_poly.pdbx_strand_id
1 'polypeptide(L)'
;MIYSNEEIELTLNLYSIAKSHINELNQKKQIERLEDFNKYEKNDYLYYLHIVSIVNNWMKELLPDELEIITLRNFEKMSFDLISIHVGYANHSSIIRKYRKIIDKVRKMNDE
;
A
#
# COMPACT_ATOMS: atom_id res chain seq x y z
N MET A 1 -4.65 -5.33 -14.76
CA MET A 1 -5.71 -5.99 -13.94
C MET A 1 -6.58 -4.87 -13.44
N ILE A 2 -7.86 -4.86 -13.76
CA ILE A 2 -8.75 -3.77 -13.34
C ILE A 2 -9.07 -3.99 -11.87
N TYR A 3 -8.68 -3.04 -11.02
CA TYR A 3 -8.98 -3.08 -9.58
C TYR A 3 -10.14 -2.15 -9.27
N SER A 4 -11.08 -2.59 -8.44
CA SER A 4 -12.06 -1.70 -7.83
C SER A 4 -11.40 -0.73 -6.85
N ASN A 5 -12.11 0.33 -6.47
CA ASN A 5 -11.62 1.27 -5.47
C ASN A 5 -11.40 0.55 -4.12
N GLU A 6 -12.29 -0.37 -3.76
CA GLU A 6 -12.16 -1.19 -2.55
C GLU A 6 -10.94 -2.11 -2.60
N GLU A 7 -10.65 -2.74 -3.75
CA GLU A 7 -9.47 -3.60 -3.91
C GLU A 7 -8.17 -2.80 -3.79
N ILE A 8 -8.13 -1.58 -4.34
CA ILE A 8 -6.99 -0.68 -4.19
C ILE A 8 -6.78 -0.33 -2.72
N GLU A 9 -7.85 0.08 -2.02
CA GLU A 9 -7.76 0.42 -0.60
C GLU A 9 -7.30 -0.75 0.27
N LEU A 10 -7.83 -1.95 0.02
CA LEU A 10 -7.41 -3.17 0.72
C LEU A 10 -5.93 -3.48 0.44
N THR A 11 -5.51 -3.38 -0.82
CA THR A 11 -4.11 -3.63 -1.23
C THR A 11 -3.15 -2.62 -0.58
N LEU A 12 -3.51 -1.34 -0.57
CA LEU A 12 -2.75 -0.30 0.14
C LEU A 12 -2.68 -0.59 1.65
N ASN A 13 -3.79 -1.02 2.25
CA ASN A 13 -3.83 -1.35 3.67
C ASN A 13 -2.96 -2.56 4.06
N LEU A 14 -2.75 -3.49 3.12
CA LEU A 14 -1.89 -4.66 3.28
C LEU A 14 -0.40 -4.36 3.08
N TYR A 15 -0.05 -3.23 2.46
CA TYR A 15 1.34 -2.90 2.10
C TYR A 15 2.33 -3.00 3.26
N SER A 16 2.04 -2.37 4.40
CA SER A 16 2.93 -2.39 5.57
C SER A 16 3.13 -3.81 6.11
N ILE A 17 2.06 -4.60 6.13
CA ILE A 17 2.07 -6.01 6.56
C ILE A 17 2.90 -6.85 5.58
N ALA A 18 2.70 -6.66 4.28
CA ALA A 18 3.45 -7.36 3.24
C ALA A 18 4.96 -7.07 3.33
N LYS A 19 5.36 -5.82 3.60
CA LYS A 19 6.78 -5.49 3.83
C LYS A 19 7.35 -6.20 5.06
N SER A 20 6.59 -6.27 6.16
CA SER A 20 7.02 -6.98 7.38
C SER A 20 7.25 -8.46 7.08
N HIS A 21 6.29 -9.12 6.42
CA HIS A 21 6.41 -10.55 6.11
C HIS A 21 7.53 -10.85 5.12
N ILE A 22 7.75 -10.02 4.10
CA ILE A 22 8.92 -10.18 3.22
C ILE A 22 10.21 -10.06 4.03
N ASN A 23 10.30 -9.13 4.97
CA ASN A 23 11.47 -8.97 5.81
C ASN A 23 11.70 -10.19 6.71
N GLU A 24 10.65 -10.70 7.36
CA GLU A 24 10.68 -11.93 8.16
C GLU A 24 11.15 -13.13 7.33
N LEU A 25 10.59 -13.33 6.13
CA LEU A 25 10.98 -14.41 5.22
C LEU A 25 12.42 -14.24 4.72
N ASN A 26 12.85 -13.01 4.39
CA ASN A 26 14.22 -12.74 3.99
C ASN A 26 15.22 -13.00 5.13
N GLN A 27 14.85 -12.72 6.38
CA GLN A 27 15.66 -13.04 7.56
C GLN A 27 15.77 -14.56 7.75
N LYS A 28 14.66 -15.30 7.65
CA LYS A 28 14.68 -16.77 7.67
C LYS A 28 15.57 -17.35 6.57
N LYS A 29 15.47 -16.83 5.34
CA LYS A 29 16.33 -17.20 4.20
C LYS A 29 17.81 -16.84 4.36
N GLN A 30 18.16 -15.90 5.23
CA GLN A 30 19.59 -15.70 5.55
C GLN A 30 20.11 -16.80 6.48
N ILE A 31 19.22 -17.44 7.24
CA ILE A 31 19.50 -18.53 8.15
C ILE A 31 19.42 -19.89 7.42
N GLU A 32 18.54 -20.02 6.41
CA GLU A 32 18.21 -21.24 5.66
C GLU A 32 18.41 -21.05 4.14
N ARG A 33 18.80 -22.07 3.36
CA ARG A 33 18.96 -21.90 1.89
C ARG A 33 17.59 -21.71 1.22
N LEU A 34 17.54 -21.00 0.10
CA LEU A 34 16.30 -20.80 -0.70
C LEU A 34 15.58 -22.10 -1.08
N GLU A 35 16.34 -23.18 -1.23
CA GLU A 35 15.86 -24.52 -1.56
C GLU A 35 15.16 -25.19 -0.37
N ASP A 36 15.36 -24.67 0.84
CA ASP A 36 14.77 -25.17 2.08
C ASP A 36 13.36 -24.60 2.32
N PHE A 37 12.96 -23.58 1.56
CA PHE A 37 11.61 -23.02 1.65
C PHE A 37 10.59 -24.04 1.18
N ASN A 38 9.62 -24.32 2.04
CA ASN A 38 8.51 -25.17 1.62
C ASN A 38 7.62 -24.43 0.61
N LYS A 39 6.76 -25.19 -0.09
CA LYS A 39 5.87 -24.64 -1.13
C LYS A 39 4.99 -23.49 -0.60
N TYR A 40 4.56 -23.53 0.66
CA TYR A 40 3.72 -22.49 1.26
C TYR A 40 4.52 -21.20 1.49
N GLU A 41 5.72 -21.29 2.06
CA GLU A 41 6.58 -20.12 2.28
C GLU A 41 6.97 -19.43 0.97
N LYS A 42 7.22 -20.22 -0.08
CA LYS A 42 7.48 -19.68 -1.43
C LYS A 42 6.25 -18.95 -1.98
N ASN A 43 5.06 -19.49 -1.79
CA ASN A 43 3.82 -18.85 -2.25
C ASN A 43 3.54 -17.56 -1.48
N ASP A 44 3.71 -17.57 -0.16
CA ASP A 44 3.55 -16.39 0.69
C ASP A 44 4.53 -15.29 0.28
N TYR A 45 5.80 -15.66 0.06
CA TYR A 45 6.82 -14.71 -0.42
C TYR A 45 6.41 -14.05 -1.73
N LEU A 46 5.98 -14.84 -2.73
CA LEU A 46 5.56 -14.32 -4.02
C LEU A 46 4.31 -13.44 -3.91
N TYR A 47 3.35 -13.82 -3.05
CA TYR A 47 2.14 -13.05 -2.80
C TYR A 47 2.45 -11.68 -2.18
N TYR A 48 3.23 -11.63 -1.10
CA TYR A 48 3.59 -10.35 -0.48
C TYR A 48 4.48 -9.51 -1.39
N LEU A 49 5.40 -10.13 -2.13
CA LEU A 49 6.24 -9.43 -3.11
C LEU A 49 5.38 -8.77 -4.19
N HIS A 50 4.33 -9.46 -4.65
CA HIS A 50 3.39 -8.91 -5.62
C HIS A 50 2.66 -7.68 -5.07
N ILE A 51 2.14 -7.74 -3.84
CA ILE A 51 1.51 -6.57 -3.17
C ILE A 51 2.48 -5.40 -3.10
N VAL A 52 3.70 -5.62 -2.60
CA VAL A 52 4.71 -4.57 -2.46
C VAL A 52 5.08 -3.96 -3.82
N SER A 53 5.24 -4.81 -4.84
CA SER A 53 5.55 -4.36 -6.20
C SER A 53 4.46 -3.47 -6.78
N ILE A 54 3.19 -3.89 -6.67
CA ILE A 54 2.06 -3.13 -7.20
C ILE A 54 1.95 -1.78 -6.50
N VAL A 55 1.96 -1.77 -5.17
CA VAL A 55 1.82 -0.52 -4.40
C VAL A 55 2.99 0.42 -4.66
N ASN A 56 4.21 -0.09 -4.78
CA ASN A 56 5.37 0.73 -5.16
C ASN A 56 5.21 1.36 -6.55
N ASN A 57 4.60 0.66 -7.50
CA ASN A 57 4.34 1.21 -8.83
C ASN A 57 3.27 2.30 -8.77
N TRP A 58 2.17 2.09 -8.05
CA TRP A 58 1.16 3.13 -7.86
C TRP A 58 1.74 4.38 -7.19
N MET A 59 2.56 4.22 -6.15
CA MET A 59 3.16 5.34 -5.42
C MET A 59 4.11 6.20 -6.26
N LYS A 60 4.77 5.63 -7.28
CA LYS A 60 5.68 6.40 -8.18
C LYS A 60 4.94 7.45 -9.00
N GLU A 61 3.68 7.21 -9.31
CA GLU A 61 2.83 8.08 -10.13
C GLU A 61 2.03 9.10 -9.29
N LEU A 62 2.15 9.03 -7.96
CA LEU A 62 1.52 9.97 -7.04
C LEU A 62 2.38 11.21 -6.84
N LEU A 63 1.74 12.37 -6.77
CA LEU A 63 2.39 13.61 -6.36
C LEU A 63 2.78 13.53 -4.87
N PRO A 64 3.76 14.35 -4.40
CA PRO A 64 4.21 14.29 -3.01
C PRO A 64 3.10 14.44 -1.97
N ASP A 65 2.14 15.33 -2.22
CA ASP A 65 0.99 15.58 -1.34
C ASP A 65 -0.07 14.47 -1.40
N GLU A 66 -0.17 13.76 -2.53
CA GLU A 66 -1.01 12.56 -2.66
C GLU A 66 -0.39 11.39 -1.89
N LEU A 67 0.93 11.21 -2.03
CA LEU A 67 1.69 10.17 -1.35
C LEU A 67 1.66 10.35 0.18
N GLU A 68 1.74 11.58 0.67
CA GLU A 68 1.61 11.89 2.10
C GLU A 68 0.25 11.43 2.63
N ILE A 69 -0.85 11.74 1.94
CA ILE A 69 -2.19 11.32 2.36
C ILE A 69 -2.33 9.79 2.40
N ILE A 70 -1.81 9.07 1.39
CA ILE A 70 -1.80 7.60 1.39
C ILE A 70 -0.96 7.05 2.54
N THR A 71 0.19 7.65 2.80
CA THR A 71 1.09 7.21 3.88
C THR A 71 0.41 7.34 5.23
N LEU A 72 -0.10 8.52 5.56
CA LEU A 72 -0.78 8.78 6.84
C LEU A 72 -2.03 7.89 6.98
N ARG A 73 -2.82 7.75 5.90
CA ARG A 73 -4.08 7.01 5.96
C ARG A 73 -3.89 5.49 5.99
N ASN A 74 -3.16 4.95 5.03
CA ASN A 74 -3.11 3.51 4.78
C ASN A 74 -1.95 2.83 5.50
N PHE A 75 -0.83 3.51 5.73
CA PHE A 75 0.35 2.90 6.35
C PHE A 75 0.44 3.21 7.84
N GLU A 76 0.13 4.45 8.24
CA GLU A 76 0.13 4.89 9.64
C GLU A 76 -1.24 4.78 10.32
N LYS A 77 -2.29 4.44 9.56
CA LYS A 77 -3.65 4.21 10.05
C LYS A 77 -4.29 5.42 10.74
N MET A 78 -3.92 6.64 10.34
CA MET A 78 -4.52 7.86 10.88
C MET A 78 -5.96 8.07 10.39
N SER A 79 -6.80 8.64 11.24
CA SER A 79 -8.15 9.08 10.86
C SER A 79 -8.07 10.31 9.93
N PHE A 80 -9.11 10.53 9.11
CA PHE A 80 -9.15 11.70 8.24
C PHE A 80 -9.17 13.02 9.02
N ASP A 81 -9.70 13.03 10.25
CA ASP A 81 -9.64 14.19 11.14
C ASP A 81 -8.19 14.51 11.52
N LEU A 82 -7.43 13.51 11.99
CA LEU A 82 -6.02 13.70 12.35
C LEU A 82 -5.18 14.11 11.14
N ILE A 83 -5.44 13.51 9.98
CA ILE A 83 -4.76 13.90 8.73
C ILE A 83 -5.08 15.35 8.39
N SER A 84 -6.34 15.78 8.50
CA SER A 84 -6.72 17.16 8.19
C SER A 84 -5.99 18.18 9.05
N ILE A 85 -5.78 17.87 10.33
CA ILE A 85 -4.97 18.67 11.24
C ILE A 85 -3.49 18.66 10.80
N HIS A 86 -2.95 17.48 10.48
CA HIS A 86 -1.53 17.32 10.09
C HIS A 86 -1.17 18.10 8.82
N VAL A 87 -1.99 17.99 7.77
CA VAL A 87 -1.73 18.64 6.48
C VAL A 87 -2.30 20.07 6.39
N GLY A 88 -2.83 20.62 7.47
CA GLY A 88 -3.32 22.00 7.54
C GLY A 88 -4.61 22.29 6.76
N TYR A 89 -5.45 21.28 6.51
CA TYR A 89 -6.74 21.46 5.85
C TYR A 89 -7.83 21.84 6.85
N ALA A 90 -8.75 22.72 6.44
CA ALA A 90 -9.80 23.25 7.31
C ALA A 90 -10.84 22.21 7.79
N ASN A 91 -11.03 21.09 7.08
CA ASN A 91 -11.94 20.01 7.49
C ASN A 91 -11.56 18.64 6.90
N HIS A 92 -11.98 17.57 7.59
CA HIS A 92 -11.75 16.19 7.15
C HIS A 92 -12.45 15.86 5.81
N SER A 93 -13.59 16.50 5.50
CA SER A 93 -14.32 16.29 4.25
C SER A 93 -13.48 16.61 3.02
N SER A 94 -12.60 17.62 3.12
CA SER A 94 -11.65 17.97 2.07
C SER A 94 -10.62 16.87 1.85
N ILE A 95 -10.13 16.26 2.93
CA ILE A 95 -9.21 15.12 2.88
C ILE A 95 -9.90 13.90 2.30
N ILE A 96 -11.12 13.57 2.72
CA ILE A 96 -11.90 12.44 2.15
C ILE A 96 -12.04 12.59 0.63
N ARG A 97 -12.40 13.78 0.17
CA ARG A 97 -12.54 14.05 -1.27
C ARG A 97 -11.21 13.92 -2.01
N LYS A 98 -10.11 14.41 -1.43
CA LYS A 98 -8.77 14.29 -2.02
C LYS A 98 -8.33 12.83 -2.06
N TYR A 99 -8.50 12.09 -0.97
CA TYR A 99 -8.24 10.67 -0.88
C TYR A 99 -9.01 9.86 -1.94
N ARG A 100 -10.32 10.09 -2.09
CA ARG A 100 -11.12 9.43 -3.16
C ARG A 100 -10.57 9.71 -4.56
N LYS A 101 -10.17 10.96 -4.84
CA LYS A 101 -9.54 11.32 -6.13
C LYS A 101 -8.23 10.58 -6.35
N ILE A 102 -7.43 10.38 -5.30
CA ILE A 102 -6.18 9.60 -5.36
C ILE A 102 -6.49 8.14 -5.70
N ILE A 103 -7.47 7.52 -5.03
CA ILE A 103 -7.90 6.15 -5.33
C ILE A 103 -8.41 6.04 -6.77
N ASP A 104 -9.25 6.98 -7.23
CA ASP A 104 -9.71 7.00 -8.62
C ASP A 104 -8.56 7.19 -9.63
N LYS A 105 -7.54 7.98 -9.28
CA LYS A 105 -6.32 8.15 -10.10
C LYS A 105 -5.57 6.82 -10.20
N VAL A 106 -5.34 6.15 -9.08
CA VAL A 106 -4.69 4.82 -9.05
C VAL A 106 -5.49 3.80 -9.86
N ARG A 107 -6.83 3.80 -9.76
CA ARG A 107 -7.67 2.91 -10.58
C ARG A 107 -7.41 3.11 -12.07
N LYS A 108 -7.42 4.36 -12.55
CA LYS A 108 -7.20 4.69 -13.97
C LYS A 108 -5.82 4.23 -14.46
N MET A 109 -4.78 4.26 -13.62
CA MET A 109 -3.45 3.73 -13.98
C MET A 109 -3.46 2.23 -14.27
N ASN A 110 -4.44 1.49 -13.77
CA ASN A 110 -4.56 0.04 -13.98
C ASN A 110 -5.48 -0.32 -15.17
N ASP A 111 -6.19 0.67 -15.71
CA ASP A 111 -7.09 0.54 -16.87
C ASP A 111 -6.36 0.82 -18.21
N GLU A 112 -5.20 1.50 -18.17
CA GLU A 112 -4.29 1.78 -19.29
C GLU A 112 -3.24 0.67 -19.49
#